data_AF-A0A179I5Z8-F1
#
_entry.id   AF-A0A179I5Z8-F1
#
_cell.length_a   1.000
_cell.length_b   1.000
_cell.length_c   1.000
_cell.angle_alpha   90.00
_cell.angle_beta   90.00
_cell.angle_gamma   90.00
#
_symmetry.space_group_name_H-M   'P 1'
#
loop_
_entity.id
_entity.type
_entity.pdbx_description
1 polymer ?
#
loop_
_entity_poly.entity_id
_entity_poly.type
_entity_poly.pdbx_seq_one_letter_code
_entity_poly.pdbx_strand_id
1 'polypeptide(L)'
;PAGTGNRWRQTLRLRLGARQLDGKLLAAQLTTAAPVCLMLTRLRRKYIDRIRKVAGPYTDPDAISEPSLQMFSSFKVLVIGAGGLGCEILKNLAMSQFKDIHGFKGQARVVLPTITSCIECQLDMHAPRAAVPLCTIASIPRQPEHCVEWAHVIAWDQDKPFAQLDKDDPAHVTWLYQKALARAREFGIAGVTYALTQGTIKNIIPAIASTNAIVAAACCNEAFKIATTAAPCLGFESNYMMYSGNDGIYTYTFKHEKKDDCPVCGNEARPLDVDPRLPLQDLLDSFAVRPEAQLKRPSIRAEGKTLYMQFPEGLERQTRPNLEKTIAELGLVNGQQVVVTDPAYPLEFNFFLKFTA
;
A
#
# COMPACT_ATOMS: atom_id res chain seq x y z
N PRO A 1 -9.78 -24.35 -35.91
CA PRO A 1 -10.74 -23.61 -35.06
C PRO A 1 -10.19 -23.50 -33.62
N ALA A 2 -9.53 -22.41 -33.19
CA ALA A 2 -9.98 -21.01 -33.11
C ALA A 2 -11.30 -20.88 -32.31
N GLY A 3 -11.45 -20.11 -31.21
CA GLY A 3 -10.53 -19.27 -30.42
C GLY A 3 -11.29 -18.77 -29.15
N THR A 4 -10.92 -17.77 -28.34
CA THR A 4 -9.77 -16.83 -28.25
C THR A 4 -9.63 -16.33 -26.77
N GLY A 5 -8.69 -15.43 -26.44
CA GLY A 5 -8.71 -14.69 -25.15
C GLY A 5 -7.35 -14.59 -24.43
N ASN A 6 -6.71 -13.41 -24.44
CA ASN A 6 -5.32 -13.19 -24.01
C ASN A 6 -5.21 -11.99 -23.05
N ARG A 7 -4.02 -11.76 -22.46
CA ARG A 7 -3.57 -10.60 -21.62
C ARG A 7 -3.95 -10.73 -20.13
N TRP A 8 -3.06 -10.52 -19.14
CA TRP A 8 -1.82 -9.73 -19.10
C TRP A 8 -0.69 -10.40 -18.28
N ARG A 9 0.48 -10.63 -18.89
CA ARG A 9 1.77 -10.78 -18.19
C ARG A 9 2.89 -10.15 -19.03
N GLN A 10 3.12 -8.84 -18.87
CA GLN A 10 4.24 -8.15 -19.53
C GLN A 10 5.53 -8.34 -18.73
N THR A 11 6.27 -9.40 -19.02
CA THR A 11 7.66 -9.53 -18.58
C THR A 11 8.54 -8.66 -19.49
N LEU A 12 8.95 -7.48 -19.01
CA LEU A 12 9.73 -6.51 -19.79
C LEU A 12 11.17 -6.98 -20.06
N ARG A 13 11.35 -7.89 -21.03
CA ARG A 13 12.68 -8.21 -21.57
C ARG A 13 13.13 -7.09 -22.50
N LEU A 14 14.05 -6.25 -22.02
CA LEU A 14 14.84 -5.33 -22.86
C LEU A 14 15.68 -6.13 -23.88
N ARG A 15 15.11 -6.39 -25.06
CA ARG A 15 15.87 -6.80 -26.25
C ARG A 15 16.45 -5.56 -26.90
N LEU A 16 17.76 -5.37 -26.75
CA LEU A 16 18.51 -4.50 -27.66
C LEU A 16 18.37 -5.06 -29.08
N GLY A 17 17.79 -4.27 -29.98
CA GLY A 17 17.42 -4.73 -31.31
C GLY A 17 18.63 -4.80 -32.24
N ALA A 18 18.99 -6.02 -32.67
CA ALA A 18 19.67 -6.22 -33.94
C ALA A 18 18.60 -6.50 -35.01
N ARG A 19 18.48 -5.62 -36.02
CA ARG A 19 17.64 -5.89 -37.19
C ARG A 19 18.30 -6.98 -38.02
N GLN A 20 17.53 -8.00 -38.38
CA GLN A 20 17.96 -9.05 -39.30
C GLN A 20 17.85 -8.50 -40.73
N LEU A 21 18.99 -8.34 -41.39
CA LEU A 21 19.09 -8.12 -42.84
C LEU A 21 19.66 -9.39 -43.49
N ASP A 22 19.35 -9.58 -44.77
CA ASP A 22 19.33 -10.88 -45.43
C ASP A 22 20.64 -11.68 -45.38
N GLY A 23 20.46 -13.01 -45.41
CA GLY A 23 21.51 -13.97 -45.12
C GLY A 23 22.72 -13.89 -46.05
N LYS A 24 23.82 -13.33 -45.54
CA LYS A 24 25.19 -13.68 -45.93
C LYS A 24 26.05 -13.83 -44.68
N LEU A 25 26.68 -14.99 -44.54
CA LEU A 25 27.57 -15.32 -43.43
C LEU A 25 28.90 -14.57 -43.60
N LEU A 26 29.00 -13.33 -43.11
CA LEU A 26 30.28 -12.64 -42.96
C LEU A 26 30.86 -12.92 -41.57
N ALA A 27 31.81 -13.85 -41.51
CA ALA A 27 32.64 -14.11 -40.34
C ALA A 27 33.66 -12.97 -40.14
N ALA A 28 33.17 -11.77 -39.82
CA ALA A 28 33.99 -10.59 -39.53
C ALA A 28 34.22 -10.44 -38.01
N GLN A 29 35.31 -11.04 -37.54
CA GLN A 29 36.07 -10.70 -36.31
C GLN A 29 35.32 -9.92 -35.21
N LEU A 30 34.57 -10.63 -34.36
CA LEU A 30 33.97 -10.08 -33.13
C LEU A 30 34.86 -10.24 -31.88
N THR A 31 36.18 -10.34 -32.05
CA THR A 31 37.16 -10.53 -30.96
C THR A 31 37.51 -9.25 -30.18
N THR A 32 37.10 -8.07 -30.63
CA THR A 32 37.43 -6.77 -30.00
C THR A 32 36.32 -6.18 -29.12
N ALA A 33 35.10 -6.73 -29.15
CA ALA A 33 33.98 -6.20 -28.35
C ALA A 33 34.01 -6.62 -26.86
N ALA A 34 34.61 -7.78 -26.56
CA ALA A 34 34.71 -8.29 -25.19
C ALA A 34 35.45 -7.35 -24.22
N PRO A 35 36.68 -6.84 -24.51
CA PRO A 35 37.38 -5.94 -23.59
C PRO A 35 36.66 -4.62 -23.38
N VAL A 36 36.00 -4.05 -24.40
CA VAL A 36 35.23 -2.80 -24.26
C VAL A 36 34.00 -3.00 -23.37
N CYS A 37 33.28 -4.12 -23.52
CA CYS A 37 32.17 -4.47 -22.64
C CYS A 37 32.63 -4.71 -21.19
N LEU A 38 33.79 -5.37 -21.00
CA LEU A 38 34.40 -5.58 -19.67
C LEU A 38 34.88 -4.27 -19.03
N MET A 39 35.46 -3.37 -19.83
CA MET A 39 35.95 -2.06 -19.37
C MET A 39 34.79 -1.13 -19.02
N LEU A 40 33.72 -1.11 -19.83
CA LEU A 40 32.48 -0.40 -19.52
C LEU A 40 31.81 -0.95 -18.26
N THR A 41 31.77 -2.27 -18.04
CA THR A 41 31.22 -2.83 -16.80
C THR A 41 32.10 -2.56 -15.56
N ARG A 42 33.43 -2.58 -15.70
CA ARG A 42 34.38 -2.16 -14.63
C ARG A 42 34.23 -0.67 -14.29
N LEU A 43 34.12 0.21 -15.28
CA LEU A 43 33.88 1.64 -15.07
C LEU A 43 32.48 1.91 -14.47
N ARG A 44 31.44 1.24 -14.98
CA ARG A 44 30.04 1.38 -14.53
C ARG A 44 29.82 0.96 -13.07
N ARG A 45 30.68 0.09 -12.52
CA ARG A 45 30.64 -0.28 -11.09
C ARG A 45 31.64 0.48 -10.20
N LYS A 46 32.52 1.33 -10.77
CA LYS A 46 33.62 1.99 -10.02
C LYS A 46 33.17 2.68 -8.72
N TYR A 47 32.02 3.35 -8.73
CA TYR A 47 31.48 4.04 -7.55
C TYR A 47 30.92 3.05 -6.51
N ILE A 48 30.13 2.07 -6.94
CA ILE A 48 29.53 1.03 -6.08
C ILE A 48 30.63 0.15 -5.45
N ASP A 49 31.60 -0.29 -6.24
CA ASP A 49 32.71 -1.10 -5.76
C ASP A 49 33.62 -0.31 -4.81
N ARG A 50 33.74 1.02 -4.95
CA ARG A 50 34.46 1.85 -3.98
C ARG A 50 33.76 1.85 -2.62
N ILE A 51 32.44 1.99 -2.59
CA ILE A 51 31.65 1.97 -1.33
C ILE A 51 31.70 0.58 -0.68
N ARG A 52 31.70 -0.49 -1.49
CA ARG A 52 31.70 -1.88 -0.98
C ARG A 52 33.07 -2.39 -0.51
N LYS A 53 34.18 -1.90 -1.07
CA LYS A 53 35.53 -2.45 -0.86
C LYS A 53 36.45 -1.54 -0.05
N VAL A 54 36.01 -0.34 0.31
CA VAL A 54 36.77 0.61 1.14
C VAL A 54 35.96 0.86 2.41
N ALA A 55 36.45 0.36 3.54
CA ALA A 55 35.83 0.63 4.82
C ALA A 55 35.92 2.13 5.17
N GLY A 56 34.82 2.67 5.67
CA GLY A 56 34.76 3.98 6.33
C GLY A 56 34.50 3.84 7.82
N PRO A 57 34.48 4.97 8.57
CA PRO A 57 34.27 4.96 10.03
C PRO A 57 32.86 4.52 10.47
N TYR A 58 31.92 4.38 9.53
CA TYR A 58 30.54 3.93 9.77
C TYR A 58 30.23 2.60 9.07
N THR A 59 31.24 1.95 8.48
CA THR A 59 31.07 0.66 7.80
C THR A 59 31.08 -0.46 8.83
N ASP A 60 30.18 -1.44 8.68
CA ASP A 60 30.17 -2.63 9.52
C ASP A 60 31.49 -3.42 9.36
N PRO A 61 32.12 -3.93 10.44
CA PRO A 61 33.40 -4.65 10.37
C PRO A 61 33.41 -5.80 9.36
N ASP A 62 32.29 -6.52 9.20
CA ASP A 62 32.19 -7.68 8.33
C ASP A 62 31.77 -7.33 6.89
N ALA A 63 31.42 -6.07 6.60
CA ALA A 63 30.96 -5.61 5.28
C ALA A 63 31.98 -5.84 4.16
N ILE A 64 33.27 -5.63 4.47
CA ILE A 64 34.39 -5.78 3.52
C ILE A 64 34.93 -7.20 3.43
N SER A 65 34.38 -8.15 4.21
CA SER A 65 34.80 -9.55 4.16
C SER A 65 34.46 -10.18 2.81
N GLU A 66 35.31 -11.12 2.37
CA GLU A 66 35.10 -11.82 1.10
C GLU A 66 33.72 -12.54 1.02
N PRO A 67 33.18 -13.16 2.09
CA PRO A 67 31.80 -13.65 2.11
C PRO A 67 30.74 -12.57 1.85
N SER A 68 30.84 -11.40 2.49
CA SER A 68 29.91 -10.28 2.29
C SER A 68 29.99 -9.71 0.87
N LEU A 69 31.21 -9.60 0.31
CA LEU A 69 31.43 -9.17 -1.06
C LEU A 69 30.83 -10.15 -2.10
N GLN A 70 30.84 -11.45 -1.80
CA GLN A 70 30.20 -12.48 -2.63
C GLN A 70 28.68 -12.49 -2.47
N MET A 71 28.16 -12.34 -1.24
CA MET A 71 26.72 -12.32 -0.93
C MET A 71 25.96 -11.25 -1.71
N PHE A 72 26.53 -10.05 -1.88
CA PHE A 72 25.93 -9.00 -2.71
C PHE A 72 25.64 -9.44 -4.16
N SER A 73 26.44 -10.37 -4.71
CA SER A 73 26.24 -10.87 -6.08
C SER A 73 25.14 -11.93 -6.20
N SER A 74 24.76 -12.58 -5.09
CA SER A 74 23.65 -13.55 -5.02
C SER A 74 22.35 -12.93 -4.45
N PHE A 75 22.41 -11.71 -3.92
CA PHE A 75 21.27 -10.98 -3.37
C PHE A 75 20.15 -10.77 -4.40
N LYS A 76 18.91 -11.13 -4.04
CA LYS A 76 17.73 -11.03 -4.90
C LYS A 76 16.78 -9.98 -4.37
N VAL A 77 16.45 -8.98 -5.19
CA VAL A 77 15.49 -7.91 -4.85
C VAL A 77 14.20 -8.13 -5.62
N LEU A 78 13.06 -8.10 -4.92
CA LEU A 78 11.74 -8.05 -5.51
C LEU A 78 11.21 -6.62 -5.44
N VAL A 79 10.85 -6.04 -6.59
CA VAL A 79 10.13 -4.75 -6.66
C VAL A 79 8.67 -5.04 -6.97
N ILE A 80 7.77 -4.59 -6.09
CA ILE A 80 6.32 -4.75 -6.25
C ILE A 80 5.73 -3.43 -6.73
N GLY A 81 5.01 -3.47 -7.85
CA GLY A 81 4.47 -2.28 -8.52
C GLY A 81 5.45 -1.67 -9.53
N ALA A 82 4.92 -1.27 -10.69
CA ALA A 82 5.69 -0.73 -11.81
C ALA A 82 5.09 0.58 -12.38
N GLY A 83 4.40 1.36 -11.53
CA GLY A 83 3.87 2.68 -11.85
C GLY A 83 4.36 3.73 -10.86
N GLY A 84 4.61 4.96 -11.32
CA GLY A 84 5.11 6.06 -10.49
C GLY A 84 6.41 5.68 -9.76
N LEU A 85 6.30 5.47 -8.44
CA LEU A 85 7.38 4.95 -7.58
C LEU A 85 8.07 3.71 -8.17
N GLY A 86 7.35 2.76 -8.77
CA GLY A 86 7.97 1.56 -9.34
C GLY A 86 8.92 1.86 -10.51
N CYS A 87 8.52 2.79 -11.39
CA CYS A 87 9.37 3.27 -12.48
C CYS A 87 10.56 4.07 -11.94
N GLU A 88 10.34 4.91 -10.92
CA GLU A 88 11.40 5.72 -10.30
C GLU A 88 12.37 4.89 -9.44
N ILE A 89 11.96 3.77 -8.85
CA ILE A 89 12.86 2.79 -8.20
C ILE A 89 13.77 2.15 -9.25
N LEU A 90 13.19 1.64 -10.34
CA LEU A 90 13.95 1.07 -11.45
C LEU A 90 14.88 2.10 -12.12
N LYS A 91 14.46 3.36 -12.19
CA LYS A 91 15.23 4.49 -12.73
C LYS A 91 16.29 5.00 -11.76
N ASN A 92 16.07 4.99 -10.45
CA ASN A 92 17.09 5.40 -9.46
C ASN A 92 18.20 4.36 -9.30
N LEU A 93 17.88 3.07 -9.48
CA LEU A 93 18.89 2.04 -9.75
C LEU A 93 19.67 2.28 -11.07
N ALA A 94 19.27 3.27 -11.89
CA ALA A 94 19.81 3.58 -13.21
C ALA A 94 20.15 5.08 -13.47
N MET A 95 20.09 5.96 -12.45
CA MET A 95 20.45 7.40 -12.41
C MET A 95 19.42 8.48 -12.85
N SER A 96 19.53 9.66 -12.19
CA SER A 96 19.47 11.05 -12.75
C SER A 96 18.38 12.03 -12.26
N GLN A 97 18.82 13.31 -12.11
CA GLN A 97 18.19 14.48 -11.48
C GLN A 97 17.16 15.22 -12.37
N PHE A 98 16.12 15.85 -11.78
CA PHE A 98 15.31 16.96 -12.38
C PHE A 98 14.64 17.85 -11.29
N LYS A 99 14.09 19.03 -11.67
CA LYS A 99 13.61 20.12 -10.78
C LYS A 99 12.10 20.46 -10.90
N ASP A 100 11.57 21.03 -9.81
CA ASP A 100 10.35 21.86 -9.59
C ASP A 100 8.95 21.35 -10.05
N ILE A 101 8.17 20.75 -9.13
CA ILE A 101 6.79 20.25 -9.35
C ILE A 101 5.99 20.16 -8.01
N HIS A 102 4.69 20.52 -7.98
CA HIS A 102 3.84 20.60 -6.76
C HIS A 102 3.10 19.30 -6.33
N GLY A 103 3.12 19.01 -5.02
CA GLY A 103 2.45 17.87 -4.34
C GLY A 103 3.45 17.04 -3.52
N PHE A 104 4.18 17.71 -2.64
CA PHE A 104 5.55 17.37 -2.29
C PHE A 104 5.72 16.44 -1.06
N LYS A 105 4.74 15.61 -0.71
CA LYS A 105 4.81 14.76 0.48
C LYS A 105 5.12 13.32 0.10
N GLY A 106 6.01 12.70 0.87
CA GLY A 106 6.37 11.30 0.68
C GLY A 106 7.07 10.72 1.90
N GLN A 107 7.23 9.40 1.91
CA GLN A 107 7.86 8.69 3.01
C GLN A 107 8.61 7.46 2.51
N ALA A 108 9.75 7.19 3.13
CA ALA A 108 10.47 5.92 3.01
C ALA A 108 10.50 5.26 4.39
N ARG A 109 10.36 3.94 4.43
CA ARG A 109 10.38 3.18 5.68
C ARG A 109 11.05 1.83 5.47
N VAL A 110 11.82 1.38 6.45
CA VAL A 110 12.42 0.04 6.46
C VAL A 110 11.71 -0.80 7.50
N VAL A 111 11.14 -1.91 7.06
CA VAL A 111 10.50 -2.90 7.93
C VAL A 111 11.36 -4.16 7.93
N LEU A 112 12.05 -4.37 9.05
CA LEU A 112 12.58 -5.68 9.43
C LEU A 112 11.45 -6.45 10.13
N PRO A 113 10.94 -7.56 9.55
CA PRO A 113 9.85 -8.34 10.14
C PRO A 113 10.17 -8.76 11.58
N THR A 114 9.15 -8.80 12.44
CA THR A 114 9.17 -9.12 13.89
C THR A 114 10.07 -8.27 14.80
N ILE A 115 11.10 -7.60 14.26
CA ILE A 115 12.05 -6.75 14.98
C ILE A 115 11.58 -5.29 15.06
N THR A 116 11.05 -4.75 13.95
CA THR A 116 10.67 -3.33 13.83
C THR A 116 9.17 -3.18 13.59
N SER A 117 8.64 -1.96 13.72
CA SER A 117 7.23 -1.67 13.41
C SER A 117 6.87 -2.08 11.98
N CYS A 118 5.92 -3.00 11.81
CA CYS A 118 5.41 -3.36 10.50
C CYS A 118 4.42 -2.32 9.96
N ILE A 119 3.85 -2.55 8.77
CA ILE A 119 2.82 -1.67 8.20
C ILE A 119 1.58 -1.59 9.11
N GLU A 120 1.20 -2.69 9.75
CA GLU A 120 0.03 -2.75 10.64
C GLU A 120 0.25 -1.96 11.94
N CYS A 121 1.48 -1.94 12.48
CA CYS A 121 1.82 -1.07 13.61
C CYS A 121 1.59 0.41 13.32
N GLN A 122 1.60 0.80 12.03
CA GLN A 122 1.58 2.17 11.53
C GLN A 122 0.21 2.54 10.92
N LEU A 123 -0.82 1.69 11.04
CA LEU A 123 -2.11 1.88 10.39
C LEU A 123 -2.84 3.15 10.88
N ASP A 124 -2.64 3.50 12.15
CA ASP A 124 -3.12 4.72 12.81
C ASP A 124 -2.53 6.02 12.24
N MET A 125 -1.29 5.99 11.75
CA MET A 125 -0.67 7.13 11.06
C MET A 125 -1.22 7.37 9.65
N HIS A 126 -1.93 6.41 9.06
CA HIS A 126 -2.58 6.60 7.77
C HIS A 126 -3.92 7.29 7.97
N ALA A 127 -3.97 8.59 7.63
CA ALA A 127 -5.18 9.38 7.71
C ALA A 127 -6.35 8.69 6.97
N PRO A 128 -7.49 8.40 7.64
CA PRO A 128 -8.63 7.81 6.99
C PRO A 128 -9.15 8.77 5.91
N ARG A 129 -9.57 8.23 4.77
CA ARG A 129 -10.19 9.06 3.72
C ARG A 129 -11.49 9.63 4.27
N ALA A 130 -11.67 10.95 4.17
CA ALA A 130 -12.90 11.61 4.56
C ALA A 130 -14.06 11.14 3.65
N ALA A 131 -14.84 10.17 4.12
CA ALA A 131 -16.06 9.76 3.46
C ALA A 131 -17.12 10.86 3.66
N VAL A 132 -17.66 11.39 2.57
CA VAL A 132 -18.74 12.39 2.66
C VAL A 132 -20.02 11.68 3.13
N PRO A 133 -20.69 12.15 4.21
CA PRO A 133 -21.89 11.50 4.72
C PRO A 133 -23.01 11.42 3.69
N LEU A 134 -23.75 10.31 3.66
CA LEU A 134 -24.82 10.07 2.67
C LEU A 134 -25.88 11.17 2.70
N CYS A 135 -26.27 11.65 3.90
CA CYS A 135 -27.22 12.76 4.07
C CYS A 135 -26.72 14.09 3.46
N THR A 136 -25.41 14.33 3.46
CA THR A 136 -24.81 15.52 2.85
C THR A 136 -24.86 15.45 1.33
N ILE A 137 -24.51 14.32 0.72
CA ILE A 137 -24.60 14.19 -0.75
C ILE A 137 -26.06 14.09 -1.23
N ALA A 138 -26.96 13.48 -0.45
CA ALA A 138 -28.36 13.28 -0.83
C ALA A 138 -29.23 14.54 -0.69
N SER A 139 -29.05 15.32 0.38
CA SER A 139 -30.00 16.40 0.72
C SER A 139 -29.41 17.82 0.65
N ILE A 140 -28.19 18.03 1.13
CA ILE A 140 -27.60 19.39 1.26
C ILE A 140 -26.12 19.37 0.83
N PRO A 141 -25.83 19.35 -0.49
CA PRO A 141 -24.47 19.53 -0.98
C PRO A 141 -23.96 20.94 -0.62
N ARG A 142 -22.64 21.06 -0.42
CA ARG A 142 -21.97 22.32 -0.02
C ARG A 142 -20.73 22.65 -0.86
N GLN A 143 -20.11 21.61 -1.43
CA GLN A 143 -18.92 21.69 -2.26
C GLN A 143 -19.20 21.00 -3.61
N PRO A 144 -18.55 21.39 -4.72
CA PRO A 144 -18.81 20.78 -6.03
C PRO A 144 -18.51 19.27 -6.07
N GLU A 145 -17.59 18.78 -5.23
CA GLU A 145 -17.30 17.35 -5.01
C GLU A 145 -18.54 16.59 -4.53
N HIS A 146 -19.39 17.19 -3.68
CA HIS A 146 -20.61 16.55 -3.19
C HIS A 146 -21.63 16.33 -4.32
N CYS A 147 -21.64 17.21 -5.33
CA CYS A 147 -22.51 17.08 -6.50
C CYS A 147 -22.01 15.95 -7.43
N VAL A 148 -20.69 15.77 -7.52
CA VAL A 148 -20.08 14.66 -8.25
C VAL A 148 -20.31 13.33 -7.55
N GLU A 149 -20.10 13.23 -6.24
CA GLU A 149 -20.36 11.99 -5.50
C GLU A 149 -21.86 11.61 -5.49
N TRP A 150 -22.77 12.59 -5.44
CA TRP A 150 -24.19 12.31 -5.66
C TRP A 150 -24.45 11.71 -7.05
N ALA A 151 -23.84 12.25 -8.11
CA ALA A 151 -24.02 11.72 -9.46
C ALA A 151 -23.45 10.29 -9.60
N HIS A 152 -22.31 10.04 -8.96
CA HIS A 152 -21.58 8.77 -8.95
C HIS A 152 -22.28 7.66 -8.14
N VAL A 153 -22.84 7.99 -6.98
CA VAL A 153 -23.41 6.99 -6.04
C VAL A 153 -24.94 6.88 -6.14
N ILE A 154 -25.64 8.00 -6.28
CA ILE A 154 -27.11 8.04 -6.19
C ILE A 154 -27.74 8.12 -7.59
N ALA A 155 -27.37 9.11 -8.41
CA ALA A 155 -28.00 9.27 -9.72
C ALA A 155 -27.71 8.09 -10.67
N TRP A 156 -26.49 7.54 -10.61
CA TRP A 156 -26.10 6.41 -11.44
C TRP A 156 -26.94 5.15 -11.18
N ASP A 157 -27.25 4.83 -9.91
CA ASP A 157 -28.08 3.67 -9.57
C ASP A 157 -29.59 3.95 -9.76
N GLN A 158 -30.02 5.22 -9.74
CA GLN A 158 -31.39 5.59 -10.08
C GLN A 158 -31.68 5.50 -11.58
N ASP A 159 -30.84 6.14 -12.40
CA ASP A 159 -31.07 6.26 -13.85
C ASP A 159 -30.57 5.04 -14.65
N LYS A 160 -29.64 4.25 -14.08
CA LYS A 160 -28.93 3.12 -14.71
C LYS A 160 -28.60 3.35 -16.20
N PRO A 161 -27.91 4.45 -16.53
CA PRO A 161 -27.68 4.89 -17.91
C PRO A 161 -26.87 3.88 -18.74
N PHE A 162 -26.04 3.07 -18.08
CA PHE A 162 -25.21 2.03 -18.67
C PHE A 162 -25.14 0.82 -17.71
N ALA A 163 -24.83 -0.37 -18.24
CA ALA A 163 -24.86 -1.62 -17.47
C ALA A 163 -23.86 -1.67 -16.30
N GLN A 164 -22.71 -1.01 -16.42
CA GLN A 164 -21.71 -0.87 -15.37
C GLN A 164 -20.95 0.45 -15.54
N LEU A 165 -20.59 1.11 -14.44
CA LEU A 165 -19.73 2.29 -14.48
C LEU A 165 -18.28 1.91 -14.78
N ASP A 166 -17.85 2.15 -16.02
CA ASP A 166 -16.44 2.34 -16.34
C ASP A 166 -16.04 3.80 -16.05
N LYS A 167 -14.99 4.01 -15.25
CA LYS A 167 -14.50 5.35 -14.88
C LYS A 167 -13.52 5.91 -15.89
N ASP A 168 -12.97 5.08 -16.78
CA ASP A 168 -12.04 5.47 -17.84
C ASP A 168 -12.75 5.79 -19.17
N ASP A 169 -14.01 5.38 -19.35
CA ASP A 169 -14.84 5.73 -20.52
C ASP A 169 -15.27 7.22 -20.51
N PRO A 170 -14.88 8.03 -21.52
CA PRO A 170 -15.31 9.43 -21.64
C PRO A 170 -16.83 9.63 -21.67
N ALA A 171 -17.62 8.68 -22.19
CA ALA A 171 -19.07 8.79 -22.24
C ALA A 171 -19.68 8.76 -20.84
N HIS A 172 -19.24 7.81 -19.99
CA HIS A 172 -19.68 7.71 -18.60
C HIS A 172 -19.25 8.92 -17.77
N VAL A 173 -17.99 9.38 -17.91
CA VAL A 173 -17.50 10.57 -17.19
C VAL A 173 -18.24 11.83 -17.65
N THR A 174 -18.59 11.95 -18.94
CA THR A 174 -19.40 13.05 -19.46
C THR A 174 -20.81 13.05 -18.88
N TRP A 175 -21.45 11.88 -18.78
CA TRP A 175 -22.77 11.74 -18.15
C TRP A 175 -22.75 12.17 -16.68
N LEU A 176 -21.76 11.69 -15.91
CA LEU A 176 -21.55 12.06 -14.51
C LEU A 176 -21.30 13.56 -14.35
N TYR A 177 -20.48 14.16 -15.21
CA TYR A 177 -20.23 15.60 -15.23
C TYR A 177 -21.51 16.41 -15.50
N GLN A 178 -22.33 16.01 -16.48
CA GLN A 178 -23.59 16.69 -16.79
C GLN A 178 -24.60 16.61 -15.63
N LYS A 179 -24.74 15.44 -15.00
CA LYS A 179 -25.62 15.25 -13.83
C LYS A 179 -25.14 16.04 -12.61
N ALA A 180 -23.83 16.02 -12.33
CA ALA A 180 -23.24 16.83 -11.27
C ALA A 180 -23.41 18.35 -11.52
N LEU A 181 -23.28 18.79 -12.78
CA LEU A 181 -23.45 20.20 -13.17
C LEU A 181 -24.91 20.66 -13.05
N ALA A 182 -25.88 19.81 -13.39
CA ALA A 182 -27.30 20.10 -13.21
C ALA A 182 -27.63 20.30 -11.72
N ARG A 183 -27.24 19.35 -10.86
CA ARG A 183 -27.40 19.45 -9.40
C ARG A 183 -26.67 20.65 -8.80
N ALA A 184 -25.46 20.95 -9.26
CA ALA A 184 -24.74 22.11 -8.78
C ALA A 184 -25.48 23.43 -9.08
N ARG A 185 -26.18 23.53 -10.22
CA ARG A 185 -27.05 24.68 -10.53
C ARG A 185 -28.28 24.76 -9.61
N GLU A 186 -28.91 23.64 -9.28
CA GLU A 186 -30.05 23.58 -8.35
C GLU A 186 -29.71 24.16 -6.97
N PHE A 187 -28.50 23.87 -6.47
CA PHE A 187 -28.01 24.34 -5.17
C PHE A 187 -27.14 25.61 -5.23
N GLY A 188 -26.98 26.24 -6.40
CA GLY A 188 -26.17 27.46 -6.56
C GLY A 188 -24.66 27.28 -6.36
N ILE A 189 -24.15 26.06 -6.51
CA ILE A 189 -22.74 25.68 -6.28
C ILE A 189 -21.94 25.87 -7.57
N ALA A 190 -20.88 26.69 -7.50
CA ALA A 190 -19.91 26.85 -8.60
C ALA A 190 -18.74 25.84 -8.48
N GLY A 191 -17.99 25.66 -9.57
CA GLY A 191 -16.72 24.90 -9.57
C GLY A 191 -16.78 23.46 -10.08
N VAL A 192 -17.96 22.93 -10.46
CA VAL A 192 -18.03 21.62 -11.13
C VAL A 192 -17.40 21.72 -12.53
N THR A 193 -16.30 20.99 -12.72
CA THR A 193 -15.56 20.87 -13.99
C THR A 193 -15.34 19.41 -14.34
N TYR A 194 -15.12 19.09 -15.62
CA TYR A 194 -14.80 17.72 -16.04
C TYR A 194 -13.56 17.17 -15.33
N ALA A 195 -12.53 18.01 -15.12
CA ALA A 195 -11.32 17.63 -14.41
C ALA A 195 -11.59 17.31 -12.93
N LEU A 196 -12.43 18.10 -12.25
CA LEU A 196 -12.88 17.79 -10.89
C LEU A 196 -13.69 16.50 -10.86
N THR A 197 -14.64 16.32 -11.79
CA THR A 197 -15.46 15.10 -11.90
C THR A 197 -14.58 13.86 -12.01
N GLN A 198 -13.60 13.88 -12.92
CA GLN A 198 -12.65 12.78 -13.09
C GLN A 198 -11.75 12.59 -11.85
N GLY A 199 -11.33 13.68 -11.21
CA GLY A 199 -10.55 13.69 -9.97
C GLY A 199 -11.25 12.98 -8.82
N THR A 200 -12.49 13.38 -8.54
CA THR A 200 -13.35 12.82 -7.48
C THR A 200 -13.65 11.34 -7.75
N ILE A 201 -14.24 10.98 -8.90
CA ILE A 201 -14.69 9.59 -9.13
C ILE A 201 -13.55 8.57 -9.17
N LYS A 202 -12.36 8.95 -9.66
CA LYS A 202 -11.16 8.09 -9.68
C LYS A 202 -10.34 8.19 -8.38
N ASN A 203 -10.70 9.08 -7.46
CA ASN A 203 -9.91 9.40 -6.26
C ASN A 203 -8.44 9.71 -6.62
N ILE A 204 -8.23 10.59 -7.61
CA ILE A 204 -6.89 10.87 -8.15
C ILE A 204 -6.00 11.50 -7.09
N ILE A 205 -4.96 10.79 -6.69
CA ILE A 205 -3.86 11.34 -5.88
C ILE A 205 -2.89 12.05 -6.84
N PRO A 206 -2.58 13.35 -6.65
CA PRO A 206 -1.56 14.05 -7.42
C PRO A 206 -0.20 13.33 -7.32
N ALA A 207 0.41 13.03 -8.47
CA ALA A 207 1.64 12.24 -8.55
C ALA A 207 2.73 12.98 -9.33
N ILE A 208 3.97 12.88 -8.84
CA ILE A 208 5.09 13.73 -9.29
C ILE A 208 6.34 12.91 -9.54
N ALA A 209 7.06 13.22 -10.63
CA ALA A 209 8.36 12.62 -10.91
C ALA A 209 9.41 12.89 -9.82
N SER A 210 9.64 14.15 -9.41
CA SER A 210 10.62 14.51 -8.36
C SER A 210 10.33 13.88 -7.00
N THR A 211 9.10 13.95 -6.46
CA THR A 211 8.76 13.31 -5.17
C THR A 211 8.87 11.79 -5.23
N ASN A 212 8.40 11.17 -6.33
CA ASN A 212 8.62 9.74 -6.54
C ASN A 212 10.12 9.41 -6.62
N ALA A 213 10.94 10.23 -7.28
CA ALA A 213 12.38 10.04 -7.37
C ALA A 213 13.08 10.20 -6.02
N ILE A 214 12.69 11.16 -5.17
CA ILE A 214 13.24 11.34 -3.81
C ILE A 214 12.94 10.11 -2.95
N VAL A 215 11.67 9.68 -2.89
CA VAL A 215 11.25 8.51 -2.09
C VAL A 215 11.90 7.23 -2.62
N ALA A 216 11.90 7.03 -3.94
CA ALA A 216 12.54 5.88 -4.55
C ALA A 216 14.05 5.85 -4.33
N ALA A 217 14.74 7.01 -4.33
CA ALA A 217 16.17 7.10 -4.07
C ALA A 217 16.49 6.72 -2.62
N ALA A 218 15.68 7.18 -1.65
CA ALA A 218 15.78 6.74 -0.27
C ALA A 218 15.59 5.21 -0.14
N CYS A 219 14.53 4.65 -0.73
CA CYS A 219 14.29 3.19 -0.72
C CYS A 219 15.45 2.39 -1.36
N CYS A 220 15.99 2.84 -2.49
CA CYS A 220 17.14 2.20 -3.15
C CYS A 220 18.41 2.29 -2.28
N ASN A 221 18.64 3.42 -1.61
CA ASN A 221 19.79 3.62 -0.72
C ASN A 221 19.73 2.69 0.50
N GLU A 222 18.57 2.58 1.15
CA GLU A 222 18.41 1.67 2.29
C GLU A 222 18.49 0.19 1.87
N ALA A 223 17.90 -0.19 0.73
CA ALA A 223 18.07 -1.54 0.18
C ALA A 223 19.55 -1.86 -0.14
N PHE A 224 20.32 -0.88 -0.64
CA PHE A 224 21.74 -1.05 -0.89
C PHE A 224 22.55 -1.22 0.40
N LYS A 225 22.28 -0.41 1.44
CA LYS A 225 22.91 -0.56 2.76
C LYS A 225 22.62 -1.93 3.38
N ILE A 226 21.35 -2.37 3.38
CA ILE A 226 20.95 -3.69 3.89
C ILE A 226 21.68 -4.82 3.15
N ALA A 227 21.84 -4.71 1.83
CA ALA A 227 22.50 -5.73 1.01
C ALA A 227 24.04 -5.70 1.05
N THR A 228 24.67 -4.69 1.67
CA THR A 228 26.14 -4.51 1.66
C THR A 228 26.77 -4.25 3.02
N THR A 229 25.97 -3.95 4.04
CA THR A 229 26.37 -3.45 5.38
C THR A 229 27.40 -2.29 5.34
N ALA A 230 27.52 -1.59 4.21
CA ALA A 230 28.55 -0.57 3.99
C ALA A 230 28.36 0.70 4.83
N ALA A 231 27.14 0.94 5.33
CA ALA A 231 26.77 2.02 6.24
C ALA A 231 25.48 1.65 7.00
N PRO A 232 25.15 2.31 8.13
CA PRO A 232 23.94 2.00 8.91
C PRO A 232 22.66 2.31 8.11
N CYS A 233 21.75 1.34 8.09
CA CYS A 233 20.45 1.47 7.46
C CYS A 233 19.40 2.03 8.43
N LEU A 234 18.35 2.64 7.86
CA LEU A 234 17.09 2.78 8.58
C LEU A 234 16.58 1.38 8.96
N GLY A 235 15.98 1.25 10.14
CA GLY A 235 15.47 -0.01 10.69
C GLY A 235 15.52 -0.02 12.22
N PHE A 236 16.72 -0.08 12.79
CA PHE A 236 16.89 -0.31 14.23
C PHE A 236 16.61 0.92 15.10
N GLU A 237 17.41 1.98 14.97
CA GLU A 237 17.27 3.23 15.76
C GLU A 237 16.32 4.24 15.12
N SER A 238 16.02 4.10 13.84
CA SER A 238 15.05 4.93 13.11
C SER A 238 14.62 4.17 11.87
N ASN A 239 13.32 3.91 11.72
CA ASN A 239 12.76 3.09 10.64
C ASN A 239 11.86 3.90 9.70
N TYR A 240 11.61 5.18 9.99
CA TYR A 240 10.71 6.04 9.24
C TYR A 240 11.41 7.32 8.83
N MET A 241 11.34 7.65 7.53
CA MET A 241 11.74 8.92 6.95
C MET A 241 10.52 9.57 6.30
N MET A 242 10.19 10.79 6.72
CA MET A 242 9.21 11.67 6.07
C MET A 242 9.94 12.72 5.22
N TYR A 243 9.37 13.04 4.06
CA TYR A 243 9.74 14.17 3.21
C TYR A 243 8.53 15.09 3.02
N SER A 244 8.76 16.40 3.12
CA SER A 244 7.79 17.45 2.78
C SER A 244 8.51 18.57 2.02
N GLY A 245 8.09 18.82 0.79
CA GLY A 245 8.63 19.90 -0.05
C GLY A 245 7.70 21.10 -0.24
N ASN A 246 6.63 21.23 0.56
CA ASN A 246 5.66 22.33 0.43
C ASN A 246 6.32 23.70 0.62
N ASP A 247 7.17 23.83 1.63
CA ASP A 247 7.82 25.07 2.06
C ASP A 247 9.34 24.83 2.15
N GLY A 248 9.99 24.72 1.00
CA GLY A 248 11.42 24.35 0.91
C GLY A 248 11.64 22.84 0.87
N ILE A 249 12.75 22.35 1.43
CA ILE A 249 13.07 20.91 1.50
C ILE A 249 13.17 20.52 2.97
N TYR A 250 12.17 19.79 3.47
CA TYR A 250 12.16 19.25 4.83
C TYR A 250 12.16 17.72 4.81
N THR A 251 13.02 17.12 5.64
CA THR A 251 13.04 15.69 5.91
C THR A 251 13.13 15.45 7.41
N TYR A 252 12.32 14.54 7.93
CA TYR A 252 12.35 14.12 9.33
C TYR A 252 12.47 12.61 9.42
N THR A 253 13.45 12.15 10.18
CA THR A 253 13.73 10.73 10.39
C THR A 253 13.54 10.41 11.86
N PHE A 254 12.77 9.36 12.15
CA PHE A 254 12.44 8.96 13.52
C PHE A 254 12.24 7.45 13.66
N LYS A 255 12.19 7.00 14.91
CA LYS A 255 11.82 5.63 15.28
C LYS A 255 10.31 5.54 15.47
N HIS A 256 9.64 4.81 14.59
CA HIS A 256 8.30 4.33 14.88
C HIS A 256 8.42 3.08 15.75
N GLU A 257 7.84 3.09 16.95
CA GLU A 257 7.90 1.94 17.84
C GLU A 257 7.08 0.78 17.30
N LYS A 258 7.55 -0.44 17.58
CA LYS A 258 6.79 -1.66 17.33
C LYS A 258 5.68 -1.75 18.38
N LYS A 259 4.45 -2.04 17.97
CA LYS A 259 3.36 -2.37 18.90
C LYS A 259 3.44 -3.85 19.27
N ASP A 260 3.51 -4.18 20.56
CA ASP A 260 3.61 -5.56 21.05
C ASP A 260 2.31 -6.35 20.90
N ASP A 261 1.19 -5.63 20.82
CA ASP A 261 -0.17 -6.13 20.56
C ASP A 261 -0.55 -6.15 19.06
N CYS A 262 0.44 -5.99 18.17
CA CYS A 262 0.20 -5.98 16.72
C CYS A 262 -0.12 -7.39 16.19
N PRO A 263 -1.22 -7.59 15.44
CA PRO A 263 -1.64 -8.91 14.94
C PRO A 263 -0.71 -9.53 13.87
N VAL A 264 0.29 -8.79 13.39
CA VAL A 264 1.24 -9.24 12.34
C VAL A 264 2.64 -9.55 12.90
N CYS A 265 3.11 -8.75 13.86
CA CYS A 265 4.48 -8.86 14.37
C CYS A 265 4.62 -8.80 15.89
N GLY A 266 3.53 -8.48 16.59
CA GLY A 266 3.40 -8.59 18.03
C GLY A 266 3.06 -10.02 18.45
N ASN A 267 3.17 -10.28 19.74
CA ASN A 267 2.84 -11.57 20.36
C ASN A 267 1.78 -11.43 21.46
N GLU A 268 1.43 -10.21 21.85
CA GLU A 268 0.46 -9.95 22.91
C GLU A 268 -0.96 -9.85 22.33
N ALA A 269 -1.95 -10.24 23.12
CA ALA A 269 -3.34 -10.02 22.79
C ALA A 269 -3.73 -8.57 23.14
N ARG A 270 -4.51 -7.93 22.28
CA ARG A 270 -4.94 -6.53 22.45
C ARG A 270 -6.14 -6.40 23.39
N PRO A 271 -6.20 -5.39 24.29
CA PRO A 271 -7.42 -5.11 25.05
C PRO A 271 -8.59 -4.78 24.13
N LEU A 272 -9.69 -5.51 24.27
CA LEU A 272 -10.95 -5.23 23.61
C LEU A 272 -11.95 -4.76 24.67
N ASP A 273 -12.13 -3.44 24.80
CA ASP A 273 -13.16 -2.87 25.66
C ASP A 273 -14.55 -3.21 25.12
N VAL A 274 -15.38 -3.85 25.96
CA VAL A 274 -16.76 -4.27 25.64
C VAL A 274 -17.68 -4.19 26.86
N ASP A 275 -18.93 -3.77 26.66
CA ASP A 275 -20.01 -3.90 27.67
C ASP A 275 -20.59 -5.33 27.61
N PRO A 276 -20.57 -6.12 28.71
CA PRO A 276 -21.08 -7.49 28.73
C PRO A 276 -22.60 -7.62 28.49
N ARG A 277 -23.35 -6.51 28.56
CA ARG A 277 -24.81 -6.44 28.33
C ARG A 277 -25.17 -6.33 26.85
N LEU A 278 -24.22 -5.98 25.98
CA LEU A 278 -24.47 -5.85 24.55
C LEU A 278 -24.52 -7.22 23.86
N PRO A 279 -25.31 -7.35 22.76
CA PRO A 279 -25.33 -8.54 21.94
C PRO A 279 -24.00 -8.74 21.19
N LEU A 280 -23.68 -9.99 20.84
CA LEU A 280 -22.48 -10.31 20.06
C LEU A 280 -22.47 -9.60 18.68
N GLN A 281 -23.64 -9.32 18.10
CA GLN A 281 -23.78 -8.54 16.87
C GLN A 281 -23.12 -7.15 16.97
N ASP A 282 -23.42 -6.38 18.03
CA ASP A 282 -22.88 -5.03 18.23
C ASP A 282 -21.36 -5.04 18.38
N LEU A 283 -20.81 -6.09 19.02
CA LEU A 283 -19.36 -6.29 19.10
C LEU A 283 -18.73 -6.51 17.72
N LEU A 284 -19.36 -7.34 16.87
CA LEU A 284 -18.90 -7.61 15.51
C LEU A 284 -18.93 -6.35 14.65
N ASP A 285 -20.02 -5.58 14.72
CA ASP A 285 -20.17 -4.32 13.98
C ASP A 285 -19.16 -3.25 14.47
N SER A 286 -18.75 -3.29 15.74
CA SER A 286 -17.72 -2.38 16.27
C SER A 286 -16.36 -2.54 15.56
N PHE A 287 -15.99 -3.73 15.09
CA PHE A 287 -14.70 -3.95 14.41
C PHE A 287 -14.60 -3.25 13.04
N ALA A 288 -15.73 -2.93 12.41
CA ALA A 288 -15.74 -2.17 11.15
C ALA A 288 -15.38 -0.68 11.36
N VAL A 289 -15.67 -0.14 12.55
CA VAL A 289 -15.44 1.27 12.90
C VAL A 289 -14.09 1.48 13.59
N ARG A 290 -13.60 0.49 14.35
CA ARG A 290 -12.30 0.55 15.06
C ARG A 290 -11.15 0.77 14.04
N PRO A 291 -10.40 1.90 14.11
CA PRO A 291 -9.35 2.22 13.12
C PRO A 291 -8.24 1.18 13.01
N GLU A 292 -8.05 0.37 14.05
CA GLU A 292 -6.97 -0.59 14.16
C GLU A 292 -7.38 -2.04 13.84
N ALA A 293 -8.60 -2.24 13.35
CA ALA A 293 -9.12 -3.54 12.92
C ALA A 293 -9.76 -3.43 11.53
N GLN A 294 -10.65 -2.45 11.32
CA GLN A 294 -11.34 -2.18 10.04
C GLN A 294 -11.92 -3.44 9.36
N LEU A 295 -12.36 -4.41 10.17
CA LEU A 295 -12.83 -5.71 9.71
C LEU A 295 -14.24 -5.56 9.15
N LYS A 296 -14.48 -6.09 7.94
CA LYS A 296 -15.76 -5.96 7.22
C LYS A 296 -16.67 -7.16 7.43
N ARG A 297 -16.08 -8.34 7.65
CA ARG A 297 -16.76 -9.62 7.82
C ARG A 297 -16.06 -10.47 8.90
N PRO A 298 -15.96 -9.97 10.14
CA PRO A 298 -15.33 -10.71 11.22
C PRO A 298 -16.07 -12.01 11.55
N SER A 299 -15.28 -13.01 11.95
CA SER A 299 -15.64 -14.24 12.65
C SER A 299 -14.88 -14.26 13.97
N ILE A 300 -15.48 -14.72 15.06
CA ILE A 300 -14.92 -14.64 16.40
C ILE A 300 -15.02 -15.97 17.15
N ARG A 301 -13.91 -16.37 17.77
CA ARG A 301 -13.75 -17.59 18.56
C ARG A 301 -13.15 -17.24 19.92
N ALA A 302 -13.72 -17.78 20.99
CA ALA A 302 -13.11 -17.80 22.31
C ALA A 302 -12.38 -19.13 22.54
N GLU A 303 -11.52 -19.19 23.55
CA GLU A 303 -10.87 -20.44 23.96
C GLU A 303 -11.91 -21.57 24.14
N GLY A 304 -11.73 -22.68 23.41
CA GLY A 304 -12.65 -23.82 23.42
C GLY A 304 -14.03 -23.63 22.77
N LYS A 305 -14.42 -22.43 22.32
CA LYS A 305 -15.78 -22.14 21.82
C LYS A 305 -15.80 -21.18 20.63
N THR A 306 -16.27 -21.67 19.47
CA THR A 306 -16.62 -20.79 18.34
C THR A 306 -17.89 -20.00 18.68
N LEU A 307 -17.81 -18.67 18.72
CA LEU A 307 -18.94 -17.81 19.05
C LEU A 307 -19.77 -17.51 17.80
N TYR A 308 -19.12 -17.03 16.75
CA TYR A 308 -19.70 -16.80 15.42
C TYR A 308 -18.66 -17.01 14.31
N MET A 309 -19.05 -17.70 13.24
CA MET A 309 -18.13 -17.99 12.12
C MET A 309 -18.85 -17.95 10.77
N GLN A 310 -18.38 -17.11 9.85
CA GLN A 310 -19.07 -16.86 8.57
C GLN A 310 -18.90 -17.97 7.54
N PHE A 311 -17.89 -18.84 7.69
CA PHE A 311 -17.59 -19.94 6.79
C PHE A 311 -16.96 -21.11 7.56
N PRO A 312 -17.31 -22.38 7.29
CA PRO A 312 -18.28 -22.87 6.30
C PRO A 312 -19.75 -22.63 6.72
N GLU A 313 -20.68 -22.67 5.76
CA GLU A 313 -22.12 -22.42 6.00
C GLU A 313 -22.74 -23.29 7.13
N GLY A 314 -22.24 -24.51 7.33
CA GLY A 314 -22.71 -25.38 8.41
C GLY A 314 -22.44 -24.79 9.80
N LEU A 315 -21.27 -24.17 10.01
CA LEU A 315 -20.94 -23.46 11.26
C LEU A 315 -21.65 -22.11 11.35
N GLU A 316 -21.83 -21.42 10.22
CA GLU A 316 -22.58 -20.15 10.19
C GLU A 316 -24.02 -20.35 10.69
N ARG A 317 -24.76 -21.33 10.15
CA ARG A 317 -26.12 -21.62 10.59
C ARG A 317 -26.22 -22.09 12.05
N GLN A 318 -25.20 -22.79 12.55
CA GLN A 318 -25.13 -23.24 13.95
C GLN A 318 -24.78 -22.11 14.92
N THR A 319 -23.99 -21.11 14.48
CA THR A 319 -23.48 -20.03 15.33
C THR A 319 -24.25 -18.72 15.20
N ARG A 320 -25.03 -18.52 14.13
CA ARG A 320 -25.93 -17.38 13.95
C ARG A 320 -26.84 -17.09 15.16
N PRO A 321 -27.44 -18.09 15.87
CA PRO A 321 -28.23 -17.83 17.07
C PRO A 321 -27.46 -17.28 18.27
N ASN A 322 -26.13 -17.16 18.19
CA ASN A 322 -25.32 -16.50 19.21
C ASN A 322 -25.18 -14.98 18.99
N LEU A 323 -25.53 -14.47 17.80
CA LEU A 323 -25.45 -13.03 17.48
C LEU A 323 -26.41 -12.19 18.34
N GLU A 324 -27.60 -12.72 18.59
CA GLU A 324 -28.67 -12.09 19.39
C GLU A 324 -28.44 -12.20 20.91
N LYS A 325 -27.54 -13.09 21.34
CA LYS A 325 -27.24 -13.32 22.77
C LYS A 325 -26.26 -12.28 23.29
N THR A 326 -26.44 -11.90 24.55
CA THR A 326 -25.49 -11.02 25.23
C THR A 326 -24.16 -11.72 25.49
N ILE A 327 -23.10 -10.92 25.63
CA ILE A 327 -21.75 -11.43 25.93
C ILE A 327 -21.72 -12.18 27.28
N ALA A 328 -22.51 -11.74 28.25
CA ALA A 328 -22.75 -12.46 29.50
C ALA A 328 -23.44 -13.83 29.29
N GLU A 329 -24.52 -13.90 28.49
CA GLU A 329 -25.20 -15.17 28.16
C GLU A 329 -24.32 -16.17 27.39
N LEU A 330 -23.37 -15.68 26.61
CA LEU A 330 -22.39 -16.51 25.93
C LEU A 330 -21.36 -17.15 26.87
N GLY A 331 -21.35 -16.77 28.16
CA GLY A 331 -20.45 -17.30 29.17
C GLY A 331 -19.03 -16.76 29.05
N LEU A 332 -18.87 -15.56 28.49
CA LEU A 332 -17.57 -14.91 28.33
C LEU A 332 -17.16 -14.21 29.62
N VAL A 333 -15.87 -14.28 29.96
CA VAL A 333 -15.32 -13.68 31.18
C VAL A 333 -14.33 -12.55 30.89
N ASN A 334 -14.22 -11.61 31.83
CA ASN A 334 -13.21 -10.55 31.77
C ASN A 334 -11.80 -11.15 31.78
N GLY A 335 -10.93 -10.68 30.87
CA GLY A 335 -9.59 -11.21 30.62
C GLY A 335 -9.53 -12.41 29.66
N GLN A 336 -10.66 -12.95 29.20
CA GLN A 336 -10.66 -14.10 28.29
C GLN A 336 -10.12 -13.74 26.91
N GLN A 337 -9.23 -14.57 26.37
CA GLN A 337 -8.72 -14.40 25.02
C GLN A 337 -9.76 -14.80 23.96
N VAL A 338 -9.86 -13.96 22.92
CA VAL A 338 -10.68 -14.18 21.73
C VAL A 338 -9.85 -13.94 20.47
N VAL A 339 -10.00 -14.83 19.50
CA VAL A 339 -9.36 -14.75 18.18
C VAL A 339 -10.41 -14.31 17.18
N VAL A 340 -10.10 -13.24 16.44
CA VAL A 340 -10.97 -12.69 15.38
C VAL A 340 -10.29 -12.88 14.03
N THR A 341 -11.04 -13.35 13.03
CA THR A 341 -10.56 -13.56 11.65
C THR A 341 -11.54 -12.94 10.66
N ASP A 342 -11.07 -12.50 9.50
CA ASP A 342 -11.92 -11.91 8.46
C ASP A 342 -11.46 -12.43 7.08
N PRO A 343 -12.37 -12.91 6.20
CA PRO A 343 -12.01 -13.38 4.86
C PRO A 343 -11.22 -12.39 3.99
N ALA A 344 -11.25 -11.10 4.29
CA ALA A 344 -10.45 -10.07 3.61
C ALA A 344 -8.96 -10.10 3.98
N TYR A 345 -8.59 -10.70 5.12
CA TYR A 345 -7.23 -10.68 5.67
C TYR A 345 -6.74 -12.11 6.01
N PRO A 346 -5.51 -12.50 5.63
CA PRO A 346 -4.97 -13.83 5.93
C PRO A 346 -4.41 -13.92 7.37
N LEU A 347 -4.94 -13.13 8.30
CA LEU A 347 -4.39 -12.86 9.63
C LEU A 347 -5.39 -13.22 10.73
N GLU A 348 -4.86 -13.64 11.87
CA GLU A 348 -5.64 -13.84 13.10
C GLU A 348 -5.36 -12.69 14.06
N PHE A 349 -6.42 -12.03 14.53
CA PHE A 349 -6.34 -10.88 15.43
C PHE A 349 -6.63 -11.37 16.86
N ASN A 350 -5.61 -11.33 17.71
CA ASN A 350 -5.72 -11.79 19.10
C ASN A 350 -6.12 -10.64 20.01
N PHE A 351 -7.22 -10.80 20.73
CA PHE A 351 -7.71 -9.85 21.72
C PHE A 351 -7.92 -10.54 23.07
N PHE A 352 -7.96 -9.76 24.15
CA PHE A 352 -8.57 -10.18 25.41
C PHE A 352 -9.74 -9.27 25.75
N LEU A 353 -10.84 -9.85 26.24
CA LEU A 353 -12.02 -9.10 26.62
C LEU A 353 -11.73 -8.27 27.87
N LYS A 354 -12.03 -6.97 27.81
CA LYS A 354 -11.96 -6.05 28.95
C LYS A 354 -13.35 -5.48 29.19
N PHE A 355 -14.01 -5.96 30.24
CA PHE A 355 -15.38 -5.55 30.53
C PHE A 355 -15.43 -4.14 31.11
N THR A 356 -16.12 -3.23 30.42
CA THR A 356 -16.47 -1.91 30.93
C THR A 356 -17.71 -2.02 31.82
N ALA A 357 -17.71 -1.29 32.95
CA ALA A 357 -18.73 -1.39 34.01
C ALA A 357 -20.07 -0.72 33.66
#